data_AF-A0A963NXI9-F1
#
_entry.id   AF-A0A963NXI9-F1
#
_cell.length_a   1.000
_cell.length_b   1.000
_cell.length_c   1.000
_cell.angle_alpha   90.00
_cell.angle_beta   90.00
_cell.angle_gamma   90.00
#
_symmetry.space_group_name_H-M   'P 1'
#
loop_
_entity.id
_entity.type
_entity.pdbx_description
1 polymer ?
#
loop_
_entity_poly.entity_id
_entity_poly.type
_entity_poly.pdbx_seq_one_letter_code
_entity_poly.pdbx_strand_id
1 'polypeptide(L)'
;MTSKKSGGIKDTLKTLVYAIAIALFVRTFAYEPFNIPSGSMKPTLLVGDYLFVSKFAYGYSQYSLPLGLPLFSGRIFGSLPERGDVAVFKLPSDNSTDYIKRIVGLPGDRIQVINGVLQVNGEAVRLEALGPFIDDMDGRQVPIPMYAETLPGSDESHLILDLTERGRLDNTDVFVVPEGHVFA
;
A
#
# COMPACT_ATOMS: atom_id res chain seq x y z
N MET A 1 -43.38 -21.37 -37.68
CA MET A 1 -42.83 -20.08 -37.24
C MET A 1 -42.66 -20.13 -35.73
N THR A 2 -41.44 -20.37 -35.23
CA THR A 2 -41.14 -20.50 -33.80
C THR A 2 -40.87 -19.11 -33.22
N SER A 3 -41.80 -18.62 -32.41
CA SER A 3 -41.67 -17.35 -31.69
C SER A 3 -40.52 -17.43 -30.67
N LYS A 4 -39.44 -16.67 -30.91
CA LYS A 4 -38.34 -16.50 -29.96
C LYS A 4 -38.86 -15.69 -28.76
N LYS A 5 -38.95 -16.34 -27.60
CA LYS A 5 -39.28 -15.69 -26.30
C LYS A 5 -38.34 -14.51 -26.04
N SER A 6 -38.88 -13.29 -26.05
CA SER A 6 -38.15 -12.06 -25.74
C SER A 6 -37.79 -11.88 -24.25
N GLY A 7 -38.23 -12.82 -23.38
CA GLY A 7 -37.90 -12.83 -21.94
C GLY A 7 -36.44 -13.16 -21.65
N GLY A 8 -35.84 -14.13 -22.36
CA GLY A 8 -34.50 -14.63 -22.02
C GLY A 8 -33.39 -13.58 -22.13
N ILE A 9 -33.46 -12.67 -23.11
CA ILE A 9 -32.46 -11.61 -23.29
C ILE A 9 -32.64 -10.51 -22.23
N LYS A 10 -33.88 -10.14 -21.90
CA LYS A 10 -34.19 -9.14 -20.87
C LYS A 10 -33.76 -9.62 -19.48
N ASP A 11 -34.04 -10.87 -19.15
CA ASP A 11 -33.67 -11.47 -17.86
C ASP A 11 -32.16 -11.64 -17.72
N THR A 12 -31.47 -12.02 -18.81
CA THR A 12 -30.01 -12.06 -18.87
C THR A 12 -29.40 -10.68 -18.67
N LEU A 13 -29.92 -9.66 -19.38
CA LEU A 13 -29.44 -8.29 -19.26
C LEU A 13 -29.66 -7.75 -17.85
N LYS A 14 -30.83 -8.00 -17.25
CA LYS A 14 -31.16 -7.60 -15.88
C LYS A 14 -30.20 -8.23 -14.87
N THR A 15 -29.92 -9.53 -15.01
CA THR A 15 -28.95 -10.24 -14.17
C THR A 15 -27.55 -9.65 -14.31
N LEU A 16 -27.11 -9.35 -15.53
CA LEU A 16 -25.81 -8.72 -15.78
C LEU A 16 -25.70 -7.33 -15.14
N VAL A 17 -26.75 -6.52 -15.24
CA VAL A 17 -26.80 -5.19 -14.60
C VAL A 17 -26.68 -5.32 -13.08
N TYR A 18 -27.40 -6.25 -12.46
CA TYR A 18 -27.28 -6.47 -11.01
C TYR A 18 -25.89 -6.96 -10.61
N ALA A 19 -25.31 -7.88 -11.37
CA ALA A 19 -23.95 -8.37 -11.11
C ALA A 19 -22.92 -7.22 -11.15
N ILE A 20 -23.00 -6.35 -12.16
CA ILE A 20 -22.14 -5.17 -12.28
C ILE A 20 -22.38 -4.19 -11.13
N ALA A 21 -23.64 -3.93 -10.78
CA ALA A 21 -23.98 -3.02 -9.68
C ALA A 21 -23.44 -3.52 -8.33
N ILE A 22 -23.59 -4.82 -8.05
CA ILE A 22 -23.03 -5.45 -6.84
C ILE A 22 -21.51 -5.38 -6.87
N ALA A 23 -20.86 -5.70 -8.00
CA ALA A 23 -19.41 -5.64 -8.13
C ALA A 23 -18.88 -4.21 -7.89
N LEU A 24 -19.53 -3.19 -8.46
CA LEU A 24 -19.17 -1.78 -8.22
C LEU A 24 -19.40 -1.37 -6.77
N PHE A 25 -20.49 -1.83 -6.15
CA PHE A 25 -20.77 -1.57 -4.73
C PHE A 25 -19.68 -2.16 -3.83
N VAL A 26 -19.38 -3.46 -3.99
CA VAL A 26 -18.33 -4.14 -3.22
C VAL A 26 -16.97 -3.48 -3.46
N ARG A 27 -16.63 -3.14 -4.71
CA ARG A 27 -15.37 -2.47 -5.05
C ARG A 27 -15.24 -1.10 -4.39
N THR A 28 -16.33 -0.33 -4.35
CA THR A 28 -16.32 1.04 -3.81
C THR A 28 -16.28 1.03 -2.28
N PHE A 29 -17.05 0.14 -1.64
CA PHE A 29 -17.27 0.19 -0.20
C PHE A 29 -16.51 -0.85 0.62
N ALA A 30 -16.15 -1.99 0.05
CA ALA A 30 -15.54 -3.10 0.79
C ALA A 30 -14.08 -3.33 0.39
N TYR A 31 -13.86 -3.92 -0.78
CA TYR A 31 -12.54 -4.39 -1.21
C TYR A 31 -12.25 -4.06 -2.66
N GLU A 32 -11.10 -3.45 -2.92
CA GLU A 32 -10.64 -3.17 -4.28
C GLU A 32 -9.46 -4.09 -4.64
N PRO A 33 -9.53 -4.79 -5.78
CA PRO A 33 -8.41 -5.60 -6.25
C PRO A 33 -7.29 -4.72 -6.84
N PHE A 34 -6.05 -5.02 -6.47
CA PHE A 34 -4.84 -4.42 -7.03
C PHE A 34 -3.88 -5.52 -7.49
N ASN A 35 -3.10 -5.23 -8.53
CA ASN A 35 -1.94 -6.03 -8.92
C ASN A 35 -0.66 -5.26 -8.59
N ILE A 36 0.42 -5.95 -8.21
CA ILE A 36 1.71 -5.33 -7.87
C ILE A 36 2.59 -5.20 -9.12
N PRO A 37 2.83 -3.98 -9.65
CA PRO A 37 3.61 -3.80 -10.87
C PRO A 37 5.12 -3.62 -10.59
N SER A 38 5.52 -3.40 -9.34
CA SER A 38 6.90 -3.02 -8.99
C SER A 38 7.41 -3.80 -7.77
N GLY A 39 8.74 -3.94 -7.69
CA GLY A 39 9.42 -4.69 -6.63
C GLY A 39 9.66 -3.92 -5.34
N SER A 40 9.09 -2.72 -5.17
CA SER A 40 9.46 -1.83 -4.06
C SER A 40 8.97 -2.28 -2.68
N MET A 41 8.15 -3.32 -2.62
CA MET A 41 7.63 -3.95 -1.41
C MET A 41 8.17 -5.38 -1.24
N LYS A 42 9.17 -5.80 -2.04
CA LYS A 42 9.85 -7.09 -1.83
C LYS A 42 10.55 -7.09 -0.46
N PRO A 43 10.60 -8.25 0.22
CA PRO A 43 10.06 -9.54 -0.20
C PRO A 43 8.60 -9.75 0.24
N THR A 44 7.97 -8.77 0.92
CA THR A 44 6.61 -8.90 1.45
C THR A 44 5.56 -9.03 0.34
N LEU A 45 5.69 -8.22 -0.71
CA LEU A 45 4.83 -8.27 -1.90
C LEU A 45 5.69 -8.39 -3.15
N LEU A 46 5.44 -9.43 -3.95
CA LEU A 46 6.20 -9.74 -5.15
C LEU A 46 5.53 -9.15 -6.39
N VAL A 47 6.33 -8.92 -7.44
CA VAL A 47 5.83 -8.45 -8.73
C VAL A 47 4.90 -9.51 -9.31
N GLY A 48 3.68 -9.11 -9.66
CA GLY A 48 2.63 -10.00 -10.15
C GLY A 48 1.64 -10.48 -9.09
N ASP A 49 1.86 -10.19 -7.81
CA ASP A 49 0.89 -10.50 -6.76
C ASP A 49 -0.42 -9.75 -6.98
N TYR A 50 -1.53 -10.39 -6.60
CA TYR A 50 -2.87 -9.80 -6.56
C TYR A 50 -3.32 -9.70 -5.11
N LEU A 51 -3.83 -8.54 -4.72
CA LEU A 51 -4.28 -8.26 -3.36
C LEU A 51 -5.63 -7.55 -3.35
N PHE A 52 -6.37 -7.75 -2.25
CA PHE A 52 -7.60 -7.01 -1.97
C PHE A 52 -7.32 -5.97 -0.90
N VAL A 53 -7.51 -4.69 -1.24
CA VAL A 53 -7.35 -3.58 -0.31
C VAL A 53 -8.69 -3.27 0.34
N SER A 54 -8.72 -3.26 1.67
CA SER A 54 -9.89 -2.78 2.41
C SER A 54 -10.07 -1.27 2.21
N LYS A 55 -11.24 -0.86 1.69
CA LYS A 55 -11.58 0.57 1.49
C LYS A 55 -12.10 1.25 2.76
N PHE A 56 -12.47 0.48 3.78
CA PHE A 56 -13.07 0.97 5.01
C PHE A 56 -12.08 1.06 6.18
N ALA A 57 -10.93 0.37 6.11
CA ALA A 57 -9.95 0.30 7.20
C ALA A 57 -9.54 1.67 7.74
N TYR A 58 -9.40 2.66 6.85
CA TYR A 58 -9.00 4.01 7.21
C TYR A 58 -10.03 5.07 6.85
N GLY A 59 -11.26 4.69 6.50
CA GLY A 59 -12.32 5.58 6.03
C GLY A 59 -12.29 5.91 4.53
N TYR A 60 -13.32 6.61 4.05
CA TYR A 60 -13.54 6.88 2.62
C TYR A 60 -13.12 8.29 2.24
N SER A 61 -12.29 8.40 1.20
CA SER A 61 -11.91 9.67 0.60
C SER A 61 -12.55 9.86 -0.77
N GLN A 62 -12.36 11.02 -1.40
CA GLN A 62 -12.74 11.24 -2.80
C GLN A 62 -12.16 10.17 -3.76
N TYR A 63 -11.00 9.58 -3.42
CA TYR A 63 -10.36 8.52 -4.20
C TYR A 63 -10.96 7.13 -3.94
N SER A 64 -11.89 7.00 -3.00
CA SER A 64 -12.62 5.75 -2.78
C SER A 64 -13.79 5.59 -3.75
N LEU A 65 -14.24 6.67 -4.38
CA LEU A 65 -15.34 6.63 -5.34
C LEU A 65 -14.85 6.20 -6.74
N PRO A 66 -15.70 5.52 -7.53
CA PRO A 66 -15.39 5.24 -8.92
C PRO A 66 -15.04 6.53 -9.67
N LEU A 67 -13.99 6.48 -10.49
CA LEU A 67 -13.50 7.61 -11.30
C LEU A 67 -12.99 8.81 -10.48
N GLY A 68 -12.77 8.67 -9.17
CA GLY A 68 -12.23 9.75 -8.33
C GLY A 68 -13.11 11.00 -8.30
N LEU A 69 -14.44 10.81 -8.35
CA LEU A 69 -15.38 11.93 -8.38
C LEU A 69 -15.21 12.83 -7.14
N PRO A 70 -14.92 14.14 -7.30
CA PRO A 70 -14.66 15.04 -6.19
C PRO A 70 -15.96 15.53 -5.55
N LEU A 71 -16.77 14.59 -5.01
CA LEU A 71 -18.07 14.89 -4.40
C LEU A 71 -17.94 15.49 -3.00
N PHE A 72 -16.85 15.22 -2.30
CA PHE A 72 -16.56 15.73 -0.97
C PHE A 72 -15.05 15.88 -0.74
N SER A 73 -14.67 16.73 0.19
CA SER A 73 -13.29 16.90 0.63
C SER A 73 -13.02 16.14 1.93
N GLY A 74 -11.77 15.71 2.11
CA GLY A 74 -11.35 15.03 3.33
C GLY A 74 -11.72 13.54 3.36
N ARG A 75 -11.93 13.02 4.57
CA ARG A 75 -12.20 11.60 4.79
C ARG A 75 -13.38 11.39 5.73
N ILE A 76 -14.31 10.55 5.32
CA ILE A 76 -15.49 10.16 6.10
C ILE A 76 -15.14 8.88 6.87
N PHE A 77 -15.45 8.85 8.17
CA PHE A 77 -15.06 7.77 9.09
C PHE A 77 -13.54 7.50 9.06
N GLY A 78 -12.76 8.57 8.93
CA GLY A 78 -11.31 8.49 8.81
C GLY A 78 -10.64 8.11 10.12
N SER A 79 -9.73 7.13 10.07
CA SER A 79 -8.75 6.85 11.10
C SER A 79 -7.35 6.97 10.50
N LEU A 80 -6.37 7.26 11.36
CA LEU A 80 -4.97 7.14 10.97
C LEU A 80 -4.59 5.65 10.91
N PRO A 81 -3.69 5.27 9.98
CA PRO A 81 -3.09 3.95 10.02
C PRO A 81 -2.23 3.79 11.28
N GLU A 82 -2.00 2.55 11.66
CA GLU A 82 -1.04 2.22 12.70
C GLU A 82 0.37 2.13 12.10
N ARG A 83 1.39 2.37 12.93
CA ARG A 83 2.77 2.21 12.49
C ARG A 83 3.00 0.75 12.13
N GLY A 84 3.56 0.51 10.95
CA GLY A 84 3.76 -0.82 10.39
C GLY A 84 2.69 -1.24 9.39
N ASP A 85 1.56 -0.54 9.30
CA ASP A 85 0.52 -0.84 8.31
C ASP A 85 1.04 -0.71 6.87
N VAL A 86 0.57 -1.58 5.97
CA VAL A 86 0.77 -1.41 4.53
C VAL A 86 -0.46 -0.72 3.94
N ALA A 87 -0.28 0.50 3.45
CA ALA A 87 -1.36 1.34 2.98
C ALA A 87 -1.25 1.63 1.48
N VAL A 88 -2.42 1.80 0.84
CA VAL A 88 -2.52 2.28 -0.54
C VAL A 88 -2.97 3.72 -0.56
N PHE A 89 -2.23 4.59 -1.23
CA PHE A 89 -2.54 6.01 -1.34
C PHE A 89 -2.15 6.59 -2.69
N LYS A 90 -2.76 7.73 -3.04
CA LYS A 90 -2.38 8.49 -4.24
C LYS A 90 -1.09 9.26 -3.98
N LEU A 91 -0.12 9.13 -4.89
CA LEU A 91 1.13 9.86 -4.82
C LEU A 91 0.84 11.37 -4.77
N PRO A 92 1.24 12.10 -3.70
CA PRO A 92 0.82 13.50 -3.53
C PRO A 92 1.26 14.45 -4.64
N SER A 93 2.34 14.13 -5.37
CA SER A 93 2.86 14.97 -6.45
C SER A 93 1.98 14.96 -7.71
N ASP A 94 1.20 13.90 -7.93
CA ASP A 94 0.36 13.76 -9.15
C ASP A 94 -1.12 13.45 -8.86
N ASN A 95 -1.44 12.98 -7.64
CA ASN A 95 -2.77 12.56 -7.20
C ASN A 95 -3.48 11.52 -8.10
N SER A 96 -2.71 10.76 -8.87
CA SER A 96 -3.21 9.81 -9.87
C SER A 96 -2.60 8.41 -9.69
N THR A 97 -1.32 8.33 -9.34
CA THR A 97 -0.58 7.08 -9.22
C THR A 97 -0.85 6.45 -7.86
N ASP A 98 -1.26 5.18 -7.84
CA ASP A 98 -1.43 4.42 -6.58
C ASP A 98 -0.09 3.88 -6.10
N TYR A 99 0.28 4.24 -4.87
CA TYR A 99 1.46 3.73 -4.17
C TYR A 99 1.03 2.77 -3.08
N ILE A 100 1.79 1.69 -2.91
CA ILE A 100 1.64 0.72 -1.84
C ILE A 100 2.93 0.74 -1.05
N LYS A 101 2.86 1.23 0.18
CA LYS A 101 4.02 1.43 1.07
C LYS A 101 3.67 1.11 2.51
N ARG A 102 4.70 0.88 3.33
CA ARG A 102 4.54 0.64 4.75
C ARG A 102 4.63 1.96 5.51
N ILE A 103 3.68 2.24 6.38
CA ILE A 103 3.70 3.42 7.23
C ILE A 103 4.75 3.23 8.32
N VAL A 104 5.77 4.07 8.33
CA VAL A 104 6.84 4.04 9.35
C VAL A 104 6.84 5.26 10.25
N GLY A 105 6.09 6.32 9.92
CA GLY A 105 5.94 7.53 10.72
C GLY A 105 4.49 8.01 10.82
N LEU A 106 4.08 8.41 12.01
CA LEU A 106 2.79 9.01 12.35
C LEU A 106 2.94 10.52 12.58
N PRO A 107 1.84 11.30 12.63
CA PRO A 107 1.90 12.74 12.87
C PRO A 107 2.77 13.10 14.08
N GLY A 108 3.68 14.05 13.92
CA GLY A 108 4.59 14.51 14.96
C GLY A 108 5.87 13.69 15.13
N ASP A 109 5.98 12.52 14.51
CA ASP A 109 7.19 11.71 14.60
C ASP A 109 8.40 12.38 13.96
N ARG A 110 9.58 12.07 14.49
CA ARG A 110 10.88 12.44 13.93
C ARG A 110 11.47 11.22 13.25
N ILE A 111 11.58 11.26 11.93
CA ILE A 111 12.10 10.19 11.10
C ILE A 111 13.49 10.58 10.60
N GLN A 112 14.44 9.66 10.72
CA GLN A 112 15.81 9.86 10.24
C GLN A 112 16.40 8.51 9.86
N VAL A 113 17.28 8.46 8.85
CA VAL A 113 18.15 7.30 8.63
C VAL A 113 19.56 7.68 9.04
N ILE A 114 20.22 6.81 9.82
CA ILE A 114 21.62 6.95 10.25
C ILE A 114 22.35 5.65 9.95
N ASN A 115 23.41 5.73 9.13
CA ASN A 115 24.16 4.57 8.64
C ASN A 115 23.26 3.43 8.12
N GLY A 116 22.22 3.77 7.35
CA GLY A 116 21.29 2.80 6.76
C GLY A 116 20.19 2.30 7.70
N VAL A 117 20.22 2.69 8.98
CA VAL A 117 19.25 2.25 9.98
C VAL A 117 18.22 3.34 10.25
N LEU A 118 16.94 3.00 10.04
CA LEU A 118 15.80 3.87 10.35
C LEU A 118 15.76 4.19 11.86
N GLN A 119 15.58 5.46 12.16
CA GLN A 119 15.38 6.01 13.49
C GLN A 119 14.00 6.63 13.55
N VAL A 120 13.23 6.27 14.57
CA VAL A 120 11.91 6.82 14.85
C VAL A 120 11.96 7.47 16.22
N ASN A 121 11.76 8.79 16.29
CA ASN A 121 11.85 9.57 17.53
C ASN A 121 13.20 9.41 18.26
N GLY A 122 14.27 9.16 17.50
CA GLY A 122 15.62 8.92 18.03
C GLY A 122 15.87 7.48 18.52
N GLU A 123 14.88 6.59 18.41
CA GLU A 123 15.04 5.17 18.68
C GLU A 123 15.28 4.41 17.37
N ALA A 124 16.36 3.64 17.32
CA ALA A 124 16.70 2.81 16.17
C ALA A 124 15.72 1.65 16.03
N VAL A 125 15.29 1.36 14.80
CA VAL A 125 14.60 0.10 14.51
C VAL A 125 15.51 -1.08 14.84
N ARG A 126 14.90 -2.19 15.29
CA ARG A 126 15.64 -3.43 15.52
C ARG A 126 15.78 -4.17 14.21
N LEU A 127 17.00 -4.59 13.87
CA LEU A 127 17.29 -5.39 12.70
C LEU A 127 17.85 -6.76 13.11
N GLU A 128 17.23 -7.82 12.61
CA GLU A 128 17.74 -9.19 12.70
C GLU A 128 18.11 -9.67 11.28
N ALA A 129 19.37 -10.01 11.06
CA ALA A 129 19.84 -10.48 9.77
C ALA A 129 19.33 -11.89 9.47
N LEU A 130 18.72 -12.09 8.30
CA LEU A 130 18.09 -13.35 7.90
C LEU A 130 18.81 -14.06 6.74
N GLY A 131 19.94 -13.51 6.29
CA GLY A 131 20.68 -13.97 5.12
C GLY A 131 20.21 -13.27 3.82
N PRO A 132 20.63 -13.77 2.65
CA PRO A 132 20.30 -13.11 1.39
C PRO A 132 18.92 -13.51 0.86
N PHE A 133 18.18 -12.54 0.37
CA PHE A 133 17.08 -12.74 -0.58
C PHE A 133 17.64 -12.76 -2.01
N ILE A 134 17.29 -13.77 -2.80
CA ILE A 134 17.72 -13.84 -4.19
C ILE A 134 16.69 -13.14 -5.07
N ASP A 135 17.03 -11.97 -5.59
CA ASP A 135 16.17 -11.24 -6.52
C ASP A 135 16.59 -11.45 -7.98
N ASP A 136 15.62 -11.45 -8.90
CA ASP A 136 15.89 -11.40 -10.34
C ASP A 136 15.86 -9.94 -10.80
N MET A 137 17.05 -9.41 -11.11
CA MET A 137 17.24 -8.07 -11.65
C MET A 137 17.75 -8.18 -13.08
N ASP A 138 16.87 -7.94 -14.06
CA ASP A 138 17.17 -8.01 -15.50
C ASP A 138 17.76 -9.36 -15.96
N GLY A 139 17.20 -10.47 -15.46
CA GLY A 139 17.62 -11.83 -15.80
C GLY A 139 18.86 -12.30 -15.04
N ARG A 140 19.29 -11.54 -14.03
CA ARG A 140 20.42 -11.89 -13.16
C ARG A 140 19.92 -12.11 -11.74
N GLN A 141 20.30 -13.25 -11.17
CA GLN A 141 20.07 -13.52 -9.76
C GLN A 141 21.07 -12.73 -8.92
N VAL A 142 20.57 -11.79 -8.13
CA VAL A 142 21.36 -10.92 -7.25
C VAL A 142 21.01 -11.26 -5.80
N PRO A 143 21.97 -11.70 -4.98
CA PRO A 143 21.74 -11.85 -3.55
C PRO A 143 21.72 -10.47 -2.88
N ILE A 144 20.63 -10.17 -2.16
CA ILE A 144 20.42 -8.91 -1.44
C ILE A 144 20.29 -9.23 0.06
N PRO A 145 21.08 -8.61 0.95
CA PRO A 145 20.88 -8.71 2.39
C PRO A 145 19.42 -8.48 2.81
N MET A 146 18.87 -9.43 3.58
CA MET A 146 17.51 -9.37 4.10
C MET A 146 17.52 -9.31 5.63
N TYR A 147 16.63 -8.50 6.17
CA TYR A 147 16.47 -8.32 7.61
C TYR A 147 15.00 -8.44 8.01
N ALA A 148 14.77 -8.94 9.22
CA ALA A 148 13.54 -8.66 9.94
C ALA A 148 13.72 -7.32 10.68
N GLU A 149 12.91 -6.34 10.30
CA GLU A 149 12.84 -5.02 10.92
C GLU A 149 11.66 -4.94 11.90
N THR A 150 11.94 -4.59 13.16
CA THR A 150 10.92 -4.27 14.17
C THR A 150 10.93 -2.77 14.44
N LEU A 151 9.79 -2.12 14.20
CA LEU A 151 9.63 -0.68 14.47
C LEU A 151 9.48 -0.43 15.98
N PRO A 152 9.96 0.71 16.51
CA PRO A 152 9.75 1.07 17.91
C PRO A 152 8.28 1.02 18.33
N GLY A 153 8.03 0.35 19.46
CA GLY A 153 6.69 0.15 20.01
C GLY A 153 5.87 -0.98 19.36
N SER A 154 6.42 -1.71 18.39
CA SER A 154 5.81 -2.90 17.79
C SER A 154 6.47 -4.18 18.32
N ASP A 155 5.68 -5.23 18.52
CA ASP A 155 6.18 -6.60 18.72
C ASP A 155 6.27 -7.38 17.39
N GLU A 156 5.72 -6.83 16.31
CA GLU A 156 5.73 -7.42 14.98
C GLU A 156 6.92 -6.93 14.15
N SER A 157 7.58 -7.87 13.49
CA SER A 157 8.64 -7.61 12.52
C SER A 157 8.14 -7.76 11.09
N HIS A 158 8.72 -7.00 10.17
CA HIS A 158 8.50 -7.15 8.75
C HIS A 158 9.81 -7.26 7.98
N LEU A 159 9.76 -7.79 6.77
CA LEU A 159 10.95 -8.05 5.99
C LEU A 159 11.34 -6.81 5.16
N ILE A 160 12.61 -6.46 5.22
CA ILE A 160 13.22 -5.42 4.39
C ILE A 160 14.43 -5.98 3.64
N LEU A 161 14.78 -5.29 2.55
CA LEU A 161 15.99 -5.56 1.78
C LEU A 161 16.90 -4.33 1.83
N ASP A 162 18.18 -4.54 2.07
CA ASP A 162 19.21 -3.50 1.93
C ASP A 162 20.07 -3.81 0.70
N LEU A 163 19.85 -3.06 -0.38
CA LEU A 163 20.58 -3.23 -1.63
C LEU A 163 21.95 -2.55 -1.62
N THR A 164 22.15 -1.53 -0.78
CA THR A 164 23.34 -0.68 -0.83
C THR A 164 23.81 -0.33 0.56
N GLU A 165 24.94 -0.92 0.99
CA GLU A 165 25.53 -0.67 2.32
C GLU A 165 25.97 0.77 2.58
N ARG A 166 26.13 1.60 1.52
CA ARG A 166 26.58 3.00 1.57
C ARG A 166 25.89 3.86 0.51
N GLY A 167 24.57 3.85 0.50
CA GLY A 167 23.72 4.69 -0.34
C GLY A 167 23.76 6.17 0.06
N ARG A 168 23.34 7.03 -0.87
CA ARG A 168 23.17 8.47 -0.60
C ARG A 168 22.10 8.78 0.46
N LEU A 169 21.19 7.83 0.70
CA LEU A 169 20.06 7.97 1.62
C LEU A 169 20.29 7.26 2.96
N ASP A 170 21.49 6.71 3.18
CA ASP A 170 21.83 6.01 4.42
C ASP A 170 22.06 6.99 5.58
N ASN A 171 22.19 8.28 5.28
CA ASN A 171 22.25 9.34 6.26
C ASN A 171 21.36 10.49 5.78
N THR A 172 20.27 10.75 6.50
CA THR A 172 19.34 11.82 6.19
C THR A 172 19.32 12.87 7.30
N ASP A 173 18.85 14.06 6.96
CA ASP A 173 18.40 15.00 7.97
C ASP A 173 17.17 14.45 8.70
N VAL A 174 16.88 15.01 9.87
CA VAL A 174 15.65 14.69 10.61
C VAL A 174 14.46 15.29 9.87
N PHE A 175 13.52 14.44 9.49
CA PHE A 175 12.22 14.84 8.97
C PHE A 175 11.17 14.76 10.07
N VAL A 176 10.41 15.83 10.29
CA VAL A 176 9.27 15.82 11.22
C VAL A 176 7.99 15.61 10.43
N VAL A 177 7.26 14.55 10.74
CA VAL A 177 6.00 14.22 10.07
C VAL A 177 4.97 15.31 10.41
N PRO A 178 4.45 16.05 9.41
CA PRO A 178 3.48 17.10 9.66
C PRO A 178 2.19 16.57 10.28
N GLU A 179 1.48 17.41 11.02
CA GLU A 179 0.15 17.11 11.52
C GLU A 179 -0.79 16.69 10.37
N GLY A 180 -1.63 15.69 10.63
CA GLY A 180 -2.55 15.12 9.64
C GLY A 180 -1.89 14.32 8.50
N HIS A 181 -0.57 14.09 8.55
CA HIS A 181 0.18 13.31 7.56
C HIS A 181 0.85 12.09 8.19
N VAL A 182 1.20 11.13 7.35
CA VAL A 182 2.00 9.95 7.72
C VAL A 182 3.22 9.86 6.80
N PHE A 183 4.24 9.14 7.24
CA PHE A 183 5.46 8.88 6.48
C PHE A 183 5.53 7.38 6.15
N ALA A 184 5.85 7.08 4.89
CA ALA A 184 5.83 5.73 4.33
C ALA A 184 7.00 5.49 3.37
#